data_AF-A0A923SPX5-F1
#
_entry.id   AF-A0A923SPX5-F1
#
_cell.length_a   1.000
_cell.length_b   1.000
_cell.length_c   1.000
_cell.angle_alpha   90.00
_cell.angle_beta   90.00
_cell.angle_gamma   90.00
#
_symmetry.space_group_name_H-M   'P 1'
#
loop_
_entity.id
_entity.type
_entity.pdbx_description
1 polymer ?
#
loop_
_entity_poly.entity_id
_entity_poly.type
_entity_poly.pdbx_seq_one_letter_code
_entity_poly.pdbx_strand_id
1 'polypeptide(L)' 'MIKVMGLIMHGGNAKGQAYQAIQFAKEHKYDEAEEALKAANEELKAAHDVQTDMLTKEAQGEHTEVDL' A
#
# COMPACT_ATOMS: atom_id res chain seq x y z
N MET A 1 16.54 -4.85 -0.50
CA MET A 1 16.33 -3.42 -0.21
C MET A 1 15.20 -2.75 -1.00
N ILE A 2 15.25 -2.61 -2.33
CA ILE A 2 14.26 -1.80 -3.11
C ILE A 2 12.80 -2.25 -2.91
N LYS A 3 12.54 -3.57 -2.79
CA LYS A 3 11.18 -4.10 -2.68
C LYS A 3 10.52 -3.87 -1.31
N VAL A 4 11.31 -3.91 -0.22
CA VAL A 4 10.82 -3.56 1.13
C VAL A 4 10.51 -2.05 1.21
N MET A 5 11.34 -1.22 0.57
CA MET A 5 11.04 0.22 0.43
C MET A 5 9.76 0.46 -0.38
N GLY A 6 9.47 -0.37 -1.39
CA GLY A 6 8.20 -0.36 -2.12
C GLY A 6 7.00 -0.64 -1.22
N LEU A 7 7.07 -1.67 -0.37
CA LEU A 7 6.03 -1.94 0.64
C LEU A 7 5.82 -0.77 1.60
N ILE A 8 6.91 -0.17 2.08
CA ILE A 8 6.86 0.96 3.00
C ILE A 8 6.23 2.19 2.32
N MET A 9 6.63 2.51 1.09
CA MET A 9 6.04 3.62 0.33
C MET A 9 4.56 3.40 0.08
N HIS A 10 4.18 2.27 -0.52
CA HIS A 10 2.78 1.98 -0.84
C HIS A 10 1.91 1.92 0.42
N GLY A 11 2.40 1.31 1.51
CA GLY A 11 1.72 1.30 2.79
C GLY A 11 1.58 2.70 3.43
N GLY A 12 2.61 3.54 3.31
CA GLY A 12 2.57 4.94 3.74
C GLY A 12 1.56 5.78 2.97
N ASN A 13 1.56 5.65 1.64
CA ASN A 13 0.63 6.33 0.74
C ASN A 13 -0.81 5.90 1.02
N ALA A 14 -1.07 4.59 1.10
CA ALA A 14 -2.39 4.05 1.44
C ALA A 14 -2.93 4.63 2.75
N LYS A 15 -2.09 4.68 3.79
CA LYS A 15 -2.45 5.27 5.09
C LYS A 15 -2.76 6.77 4.96
N GLY A 16 -1.97 7.52 4.19
CA GLY A 16 -2.20 8.93 3.93
C GLY A 16 -3.55 9.19 3.26
N GLN A 17 -3.84 8.43 2.20
CA GLN A 17 -5.11 8.51 1.45
C GLN A 17 -6.31 8.12 2.32
N ALA A 18 -6.19 7.06 3.14
CA ALA A 18 -7.23 6.69 4.10
C ALA A 18 -7.49 7.79 5.14
N TYR A 19 -6.44 8.50 5.58
CA TYR A 19 -6.60 9.63 6.48
C TYR A 19 -7.30 10.81 5.79
N GLN A 20 -6.96 11.10 4.52
CA GLN A 20 -7.65 12.13 3.72
C GLN A 20 -9.13 11.80 3.53
N ALA A 21 -9.46 10.53 3.24
CA ALA A 21 -10.85 10.09 3.14
C ALA A 21 -11.64 10.36 4.43
N ILE A 22 -11.05 10.12 5.60
CA ILE A 22 -11.67 10.42 6.89
C ILE A 22 -11.93 11.93 7.04
N GLN A 23 -11.02 12.79 6.59
CA GLN A 23 -11.22 14.24 6.66
C GLN A 23 -12.35 14.68 5.71
N PHE A 24 -12.37 14.19 4.48
CA PHE A 24 -13.45 14.49 3.53
C PHE A 24 -14.82 14.02 4.03
N ALA A 25 -14.90 12.82 4.61
CA ALA A 25 -16.13 12.31 5.21
C ALA A 25 -16.64 13.18 6.37
N LYS A 26 -15.73 13.75 7.20
CA LYS A 26 -16.08 14.70 8.26
C LYS A 26 -16.61 16.03 7.74
N GLU A 27 -16.19 16.44 6.55
CA GLU A 27 -16.66 17.65 5.86
C GLU A 27 -17.92 17.41 5.01
N HIS A 28 -18.53 16.21 5.09
CA HIS A 28 -19.65 15.78 4.25
C HIS A 28 -19.32 15.72 2.75
N LYS A 29 -18.04 15.64 2.39
CA LYS A 29 -17.50 15.46 1.04
C LYS A 29 -17.36 13.98 0.72
N TYR A 30 -18.48 13.31 0.48
CA TYR A 30 -18.52 11.86 0.37
C TYR A 30 -17.89 11.34 -0.93
N ASP A 31 -18.04 12.08 -2.03
CA ASP A 31 -17.46 11.70 -3.32
C ASP A 31 -15.93 11.72 -3.25
N GLU A 32 -15.35 12.78 -2.70
CA GLU A 32 -13.89 12.89 -2.49
C GLU A 32 -13.37 11.88 -1.45
N ALA A 33 -14.19 11.54 -0.45
CA ALA A 33 -13.85 10.48 0.49
C ALA A 33 -13.79 9.11 -0.20
N GLU A 34 -14.72 8.82 -1.12
CA GLU A 34 -14.72 7.59 -1.89
C GLU A 34 -13.53 7.51 -2.85
N GLU A 35 -13.20 8.62 -3.52
CA GLU A 35 -12.01 8.71 -4.38
C GLU A 35 -10.72 8.46 -3.60
N ALA A 36 -10.57 9.09 -2.43
CA ALA A 36 -9.41 8.87 -1.57
C ALA A 36 -9.33 7.41 -1.06
N LEU A 37 -10.46 6.77 -0.76
CA LEU A 37 -10.48 5.35 -0.41
C LEU A 37 -10.11 4.44 -1.59
N LYS A 38 -10.54 4.77 -2.82
CA LYS A 38 -10.11 4.04 -4.02
C LYS A 38 -8.61 4.14 -4.22
N ALA A 39 -8.05 5.35 -4.12
CA ALA A 39 -6.61 5.56 -4.20
C ALA A 39 -5.84 4.79 -3.11
N ALA A 40 -6.36 4.77 -1.86
CA ALA A 40 -5.78 3.99 -0.79
C ALA A 40 -5.76 2.47 -1.11
N ASN A 41 -6.85 1.95 -1.68
CA ASN A 41 -6.94 0.55 -2.07
C ASN A 41 -6.01 0.19 -3.23
N GLU A 42 -5.81 1.07 -4.20
CA GLU A 42 -4.86 0.86 -5.29
C GLU A 42 -3.42 0.74 -4.78
N GLU A 43 -3.03 1.62 -3.84
CA GLU A 43 -1.73 1.57 -3.17
C GLU A 43 -1.56 0.27 -2.36
N LEU A 44 -2.58 -0.16 -1.62
CA LEU A 44 -2.55 -1.44 -0.90
C LEU A 44 -2.42 -2.64 -1.85
N LYS A 45 -3.09 -2.60 -3.00
CA LYS A 45 -2.99 -3.65 -4.00
C LYS A 45 -1.57 -3.72 -4.57
N ALA A 46 -0.96 -2.57 -4.89
CA ALA A 46 0.43 -2.51 -5.33
C ALA A 46 1.40 -3.08 -4.27
N ALA A 47 1.19 -2.73 -2.99
CA ALA A 47 1.95 -3.30 -1.88
C ALA A 47 1.79 -4.84 -1.83
N HIS A 48 0.56 -5.34 -1.94
CA HIS A 48 0.24 -6.76 -1.90
C HIS A 48 0.87 -7.53 -3.08
N ASP A 49 0.90 -6.94 -4.28
CA ASP A 49 1.54 -7.54 -5.45
C ASP A 49 3.05 -7.68 -5.24
N VAL A 50 3.70 -6.65 -4.69
CA VAL A 50 5.12 -6.70 -4.31
C VAL A 50 5.38 -7.76 -3.24
N GLN A 51 4.50 -7.87 -2.23
CA GLN A 51 4.59 -8.91 -1.20
C GLN A 51 4.46 -10.32 -1.80
N THR A 52 3.51 -10.52 -2.69
CA THR A 52 3.24 -11.81 -3.34
C THR A 52 4.42 -12.27 -4.18
N ASP A 53 5.03 -11.36 -4.94
CA ASP A 53 6.24 -11.64 -5.72
C ASP A 53 7.42 -12.04 -4.81
N MET A 54 7.59 -11.35 -3.66
CA MET A 54 8.64 -11.71 -2.70
C MET A 54 8.45 -13.12 -2.12
N LEU A 55 7.24 -13.45 -1.66
CA LEU A 55 6.94 -14.79 -1.14
C LEU A 55 7.09 -15.88 -2.21
N THR A 56 6.70 -15.58 -3.45
CA THR A 56 6.84 -16.52 -4.58
C THR A 56 8.30 -16.84 -4.86
N LYS A 57 9.16 -15.81 -4.86
CA LYS A 57 10.61 -15.95 -5.05
C LYS A 57 11.26 -16.71 -3.91
N GLU A 58 10.88 -16.40 -2.66
CA GLU A 58 11.37 -17.11 -1.50
C GLU A 58 11.00 -18.61 -1.55
N ALA A 59 9.76 -18.94 -1.95
CA ALA A 59 9.32 -20.32 -2.14
C ALA A 59 10.05 -21.05 -3.29
N GLN A 60 10.56 -20.32 -4.27
CA GLN A 60 11.40 -20.85 -5.36
C GLN A 60 12.87 -21.06 -4.94
N GLY A 61 13.22 -20.74 -3.70
CA GLY A 61 14.59 -20.86 -3.17
C GLY A 61 15.46 -19.62 -3.44
N GLU A 62 14.90 -18.54 -4.00
CA GLU A 62 15.55 -17.23 -4.05
C GLU A 62 15.39 -16.54 -2.70
N HIS A 63 16.20 -16.95 -1.72
CA HIS A 63 16.24 -16.26 -0.42
C HIS A 63 16.65 -14.80 -0.61
N THR A 64 15.74 -13.90 -0.29
CA THR A 64 16.02 -12.47 -0.24
C THR A 64 16.52 -12.16 1.17
N GLU A 65 17.77 -11.76 1.32
CA GLU A 65 18.25 -11.22 2.59
C GLU A 65 17.42 -9.98 2.95
N VAL A 66 16.70 -10.09 4.06
CA VAL A 66 15.99 -8.98 4.69
C VAL A 66 16.95 -8.39 5.71
N ASP A 67 17.47 -7.21 5.40
CA ASP A 67 18.28 -6.40 6.31
C ASP A 67 17.47 -5.15 6.72
N LEU A 68 17.70 -4.66 7.94
CA LEU A 68 16.91 -3.59 8.59
C LEU A 68 17.30 -2.18 8.11
#